data_AF-A0A8J6W8W2-F1
#
_entry.id   AF-A0A8J6W8W2-F1
#
_cell.length_a   1.000
_cell.length_b   1.000
_cell.length_c   1.000
_cell.angle_alpha   90.00
_cell.angle_beta   90.00
_cell.angle_gamma   90.00
#
_symmetry.space_group_name_H-M   'P 1'
#
loop_
_entity.id
_entity.type
_entity.pdbx_description
1 polymer ?
#
loop_
_entity_poly.entity_id
_entity_poly.type
_entity_poly.pdbx_seq_one_letter_code
_entity_poly.pdbx_strand_id
1 'polypeptide(L)'
;MEDSVSTQPSKDTEAGRLERWASIISGGALVLGGLQQRSLRGILMAAAGSSLAYQGVQKKSTLKQVGEAVGIEKSILVEKTVTINRSAAELYSFWRKFDNLPKFMRHVKSVQVQDDQHSHWVANAPLDQSIEWDAVIVDDQPDRLIAWTSTDDAEVNHSGFVRFQRATGDRGTEVKVVMEYELPGGAVAAAIAKLFGEEPEQQIGDDLSRFKQLMETGEIATTDGQPKGA
;
A
#
# COMPACT_ATOMS: atom_id res chain seq x y z
N MET A 1 -20.33 -3.40 -72.73
CA MET A 1 -20.12 -1.94 -72.60
C MET A 1 -20.41 -1.65 -71.14
N GLU A 2 -19.33 -1.71 -70.36
CA GLU A 2 -19.34 -1.76 -68.90
C GLU A 2 -19.57 -0.39 -68.25
N ASP A 3 -20.04 -0.48 -67.01
CA ASP A 3 -20.53 0.55 -66.10
C ASP A 3 -19.52 1.65 -65.71
N SER A 4 -20.05 2.79 -65.27
CA SER A 4 -19.37 3.71 -64.35
C SER A 4 -20.38 4.55 -63.55
N VAL A 5 -20.64 4.17 -62.31
CA VAL A 5 -21.13 5.06 -61.25
C VAL A 5 -20.15 5.00 -60.10
N SER A 6 -19.57 6.16 -59.77
CA SER A 6 -18.63 6.35 -58.67
C SER A 6 -19.40 6.77 -57.41
N THR A 7 -19.19 6.05 -56.31
CA THR A 7 -19.59 6.48 -54.96
C THR A 7 -18.37 6.39 -54.06
N GLN A 8 -17.86 7.53 -53.58
CA GLN A 8 -16.83 7.57 -52.53
C GLN A 8 -17.47 7.31 -51.15
N PRO A 9 -16.83 6.53 -50.25
CA PRO A 9 -17.23 6.48 -48.86
C PRO A 9 -16.44 7.43 -47.94
N SER A 10 -17.17 7.89 -46.93
CA SER A 10 -16.95 8.88 -45.87
C SER A 10 -15.71 8.72 -44.97
N LYS A 11 -15.12 9.85 -44.56
CA LYS A 11 -14.01 9.99 -43.58
C LYS A 11 -14.42 9.88 -42.10
N ASP A 12 -15.70 9.67 -41.78
CA ASP A 12 -16.21 9.73 -40.40
C ASP A 12 -16.06 8.42 -39.60
N THR A 13 -15.57 7.35 -40.24
CA THR A 13 -15.45 6.03 -39.59
C THR A 13 -14.10 5.81 -38.90
N GLU A 14 -13.05 6.58 -39.22
CA GLU A 14 -11.72 6.40 -38.62
C GLU A 14 -11.55 7.10 -37.26
N ALA A 15 -12.10 8.30 -37.10
CA ALA A 15 -11.98 9.06 -35.85
C ALA A 15 -12.72 8.37 -34.69
N GLY A 16 -13.94 7.89 -34.92
CA GLY A 16 -14.72 7.13 -33.92
C GLY A 16 -14.19 5.72 -33.64
N ARG A 17 -13.33 5.19 -34.52
CA ARG A 17 -12.66 3.90 -34.32
C ARG A 17 -11.36 4.08 -33.53
N LEU A 18 -10.63 5.18 -33.66
CA LEU A 18 -9.42 5.44 -32.88
C LEU A 18 -9.72 5.81 -31.41
N GLU A 19 -10.84 6.49 -31.13
CA GLU A 19 -11.26 6.78 -29.74
C GLU A 19 -11.68 5.53 -28.96
N ARG A 20 -12.11 4.46 -29.64
CA ARG A 20 -12.48 3.18 -29.02
C ARG A 20 -11.29 2.28 -28.67
N TRP A 21 -10.12 2.49 -29.27
CA TRP A 21 -8.91 1.70 -28.97
C TRP A 21 -7.98 2.39 -27.98
N ALA A 22 -8.08 3.72 -27.82
CA ALA A 22 -7.32 4.46 -26.80
C ALA A 22 -7.68 4.04 -25.36
N SER A 23 -8.91 3.56 -25.10
CA SER A 23 -9.33 3.11 -23.76
C SER A 23 -8.95 1.67 -23.43
N ILE A 24 -8.75 0.80 -24.43
CA ILE A 24 -8.43 -0.63 -24.21
C ILE A 24 -6.91 -0.84 -24.06
N ILE A 25 -6.10 -0.06 -24.76
CA ILE A 25 -4.63 -0.17 -24.69
C ILE A 25 -4.09 0.46 -23.38
N SER A 26 -4.78 1.45 -22.83
CA SER A 26 -4.36 2.11 -21.59
C SER A 26 -4.58 1.23 -20.34
N GLY A 27 -5.68 0.50 -20.26
CA GLY A 27 -5.99 -0.36 -19.10
C GLY A 27 -5.32 -1.73 -19.14
N GLY A 28 -5.24 -2.35 -20.33
CA GLY A 28 -4.69 -3.72 -20.47
C GLY A 28 -3.17 -3.80 -20.34
N ALA A 29 -2.44 -2.77 -20.78
CA ALA A 29 -0.98 -2.72 -20.66
C ALA A 29 -0.51 -2.58 -19.19
N LEU A 30 -1.28 -1.89 -18.34
CA LEU A 30 -0.98 -1.74 -16.92
C LEU A 30 -1.18 -3.05 -16.13
N VAL A 31 -2.17 -3.87 -16.50
CA VAL A 31 -2.37 -5.19 -15.89
C VAL A 31 -1.25 -6.15 -16.26
N LEU A 32 -0.81 -6.14 -17.52
CA LEU A 32 0.30 -7.02 -17.95
C LEU A 32 1.66 -6.52 -17.45
N GLY A 33 1.91 -5.21 -17.41
CA GLY A 33 3.14 -4.63 -16.84
C GLY A 33 3.24 -4.80 -15.32
N GLY A 34 2.13 -4.59 -14.59
CA GLY A 34 2.08 -4.74 -13.13
C GLY A 34 2.26 -6.19 -12.65
N LEU A 35 1.77 -7.18 -13.42
CA LEU A 35 2.03 -8.61 -13.15
C LEU A 35 3.45 -9.03 -13.52
N GLN A 36 4.09 -8.37 -14.49
CA GLN A 36 5.46 -8.66 -14.92
C GLN A 36 6.49 -8.32 -13.85
N GLN A 37 6.20 -7.33 -12.99
CA GLN A 37 7.08 -6.88 -11.90
C GLN A 37 7.05 -7.77 -10.64
N ARG A 38 6.15 -8.77 -10.54
CA ARG A 38 6.13 -9.78 -9.46
C ARG A 38 6.25 -9.23 -8.02
N SER A 39 5.96 -7.94 -7.79
CA SER A 39 6.00 -7.26 -6.49
C SER A 39 4.65 -6.61 -6.17
N LEU A 40 4.38 -6.32 -4.89
CA LEU A 40 3.14 -5.70 -4.41
C LEU A 40 2.91 -4.34 -5.06
N ARG A 41 3.99 -3.59 -5.35
CA ARG A 41 3.96 -2.35 -6.13
C ARG A 41 3.27 -2.54 -7.49
N GLY A 42 3.64 -3.58 -8.23
CA GLY A 42 3.02 -3.92 -9.52
C GLY A 42 1.55 -4.30 -9.38
N ILE A 43 1.18 -5.01 -8.31
CA ILE A 43 -0.22 -5.34 -7.98
C ILE A 43 -1.02 -4.09 -7.63
N LEU A 44 -0.48 -3.18 -6.82
CA LEU A 44 -1.13 -1.92 -6.44
C LEU A 44 -1.30 -0.99 -7.65
N MET A 45 -0.29 -0.88 -8.50
CA MET A 45 -0.37 -0.14 -9.77
C MET A 45 -1.42 -0.76 -10.72
N ALA A 46 -1.48 -2.09 -10.79
CA ALA A 46 -2.51 -2.77 -11.56
C ALA A 46 -3.92 -2.56 -10.96
N ALA A 47 -4.06 -2.54 -9.63
CA ALA A 47 -5.32 -2.27 -8.93
C ALA A 47 -5.80 -0.83 -9.12
N ALA A 48 -4.89 0.15 -9.11
CA ALA A 48 -5.19 1.54 -9.46
C ALA A 48 -5.69 1.67 -10.92
N GLY A 49 -5.18 0.82 -11.82
CA GLY A 49 -5.68 0.68 -13.19
C GLY A 49 -6.94 -0.20 -13.34
N SER A 50 -7.38 -0.89 -12.29
CA SER A 50 -8.37 -1.97 -12.37
C SER A 50 -9.24 -2.06 -11.11
N SER A 51 -10.37 -1.34 -11.05
CA SER A 51 -11.43 -1.58 -10.04
C SER A 51 -12.10 -2.97 -10.14
N LEU A 52 -11.43 -3.98 -10.70
CA LEU A 52 -11.96 -5.31 -11.05
C LEU A 52 -11.07 -6.46 -10.53
N ALA A 53 -10.90 -6.56 -9.21
CA ALA A 53 -10.58 -7.83 -8.56
C ALA A 53 -11.40 -8.00 -7.27
N TYR A 54 -12.70 -7.72 -7.39
CA TYR A 54 -13.68 -8.20 -6.43
C TYR A 54 -13.69 -9.73 -6.53
N GLN A 55 -13.17 -10.40 -5.48
CA GLN A 55 -13.19 -11.84 -5.16
C GLN A 55 -11.82 -12.52 -5.15
N GLY A 56 -11.30 -12.70 -3.93
CA GLY A 56 -10.15 -13.55 -3.62
C GLY A 56 -10.30 -14.12 -2.22
N VAL A 57 -11.07 -15.21 -2.16
CA VAL A 57 -11.45 -16.01 -0.98
C VAL A 57 -10.28 -16.31 -0.05
N GLN A 58 -10.58 -16.33 1.26
CA GLN A 58 -9.78 -16.86 2.36
C GLN A 58 -8.70 -17.86 1.93
N LYS A 59 -7.41 -17.49 2.06
CA LYS A 59 -6.30 -18.40 2.40
C LYS A 59 -5.05 -17.58 2.72
N LYS A 60 -4.71 -17.51 4.00
CA LYS A 60 -3.40 -17.07 4.51
C LYS A 60 -2.29 -18.07 4.10
N SER A 61 -1.98 -18.23 2.81
CA SER A 61 -0.81 -19.03 2.42
C SER A 61 -0.36 -18.96 0.95
N THR A 62 -1.09 -18.35 0.02
CA THR A 62 -0.70 -18.46 -1.41
C THR A 62 0.50 -17.57 -1.76
N LEU A 63 0.64 -16.41 -1.14
CA LEU A 63 1.70 -15.44 -1.45
C LEU A 63 3.08 -15.89 -0.95
N LYS A 64 3.15 -16.49 0.25
CA LYS A 64 4.40 -17.02 0.83
C LYS A 64 4.98 -18.17 0.00
N GLN A 65 4.13 -19.05 -0.54
CA GLN A 65 4.55 -20.17 -1.39
C GLN A 65 4.98 -19.74 -2.79
N VAL A 66 4.42 -18.64 -3.32
CA VAL A 66 4.84 -18.07 -4.60
C VAL A 66 6.19 -17.36 -4.47
N GLY A 67 6.46 -16.70 -3.33
CA GLY A 67 7.75 -16.04 -3.07
C GLY A 67 8.94 -17.01 -3.04
N GLU A 68 8.78 -18.17 -2.42
CA GLU A 68 9.84 -19.20 -2.33
C GLU A 68 10.12 -19.89 -3.68
N ALA A 69 9.12 -20.02 -4.56
CA ALA A 69 9.25 -20.74 -5.82
C ALA A 69 9.87 -19.91 -6.98
N VAL A 70 9.99 -18.59 -6.83
CA VAL A 70 10.27 -17.67 -7.95
C VAL A 70 11.64 -16.97 -7.85
N GLY A 71 12.40 -17.18 -6.77
CA GLY A 71 13.76 -16.62 -6.64
C GLY A 71 13.78 -15.10 -6.54
N ILE A 72 12.84 -14.53 -5.78
CA ILE A 72 12.71 -13.08 -5.56
C ILE A 72 13.90 -12.59 -4.72
N GLU A 73 14.44 -11.41 -5.06
CA GLU A 73 15.23 -10.60 -4.13
C GLU A 73 14.47 -10.52 -2.79
N LYS A 74 15.16 -10.68 -1.65
CA LYS A 74 14.48 -10.80 -0.35
C LYS A 74 13.57 -9.59 -0.10
N SER A 75 12.24 -9.77 -0.18
CA SER A 75 11.28 -8.79 0.28
C SER A 75 10.70 -9.21 1.64
N ILE A 76 10.47 -8.25 2.51
CA ILE A 76 9.77 -8.43 3.78
C ILE A 76 8.33 -8.03 3.55
N LEU A 77 7.44 -9.02 3.49
CA LEU A 77 6.00 -8.81 3.43
C LEU A 77 5.39 -8.98 4.82
N VAL A 78 4.70 -7.93 5.30
CA VAL A 78 4.00 -7.94 6.58
C VAL A 78 2.51 -7.75 6.33
N GLU A 79 1.69 -8.66 6.87
CA GLU A 79 0.23 -8.54 6.87
C GLU A 79 -0.30 -8.65 8.31
N LYS A 80 -1.01 -7.61 8.77
CA LYS A 80 -1.69 -7.61 10.07
C LYS A 80 -3.10 -7.04 9.96
N THR A 81 -3.96 -7.43 10.88
CA THR A 81 -5.35 -6.96 10.94
C THR A 81 -5.77 -6.78 12.38
N VAL A 82 -6.45 -5.67 12.68
CA VAL A 82 -7.01 -5.36 13.99
C VAL A 82 -8.45 -4.89 13.83
N THR A 83 -9.31 -5.22 14.80
CA THR A 83 -10.68 -4.67 14.85
C THR A 83 -10.70 -3.49 15.81
N ILE A 84 -11.18 -2.34 15.34
CA ILE A 84 -11.25 -1.08 16.07
C ILE A 84 -12.71 -0.64 16.17
N ASN A 85 -13.19 -0.34 17.37
CA ASN A 85 -14.54 0.08 17.70
C ASN A 85 -14.78 1.56 17.32
N ARG A 86 -14.56 1.86 16.04
CA ARG A 86 -14.80 3.14 15.37
C ARG A 86 -15.29 2.91 13.95
N SER A 87 -15.90 3.94 13.38
CA SER A 87 -16.39 3.88 12.00
C SER A 87 -15.22 3.85 11.01
N ALA A 88 -15.44 3.24 9.85
CA ALA A 88 -14.43 3.20 8.78
C ALA A 88 -14.05 4.61 8.33
N ALA A 89 -15.01 5.54 8.30
CA ALA A 89 -14.79 6.93 7.92
C ALA A 89 -13.85 7.68 8.88
N GLU A 90 -14.00 7.50 10.20
CA GLU A 90 -13.10 8.09 11.19
C GLU A 90 -11.68 7.54 11.05
N LEU A 91 -11.55 6.22 10.89
CA LEU A 91 -10.25 5.56 10.78
C LEU A 91 -9.53 5.93 9.48
N TYR A 92 -10.27 5.94 8.37
CA TYR A 92 -9.77 6.38 7.07
C TYR A 92 -9.32 7.84 7.12
N SER A 93 -10.15 8.74 7.64
CA SER A 93 -9.84 10.18 7.71
C SER A 93 -8.62 10.47 8.59
N PHE A 94 -8.44 9.71 9.68
CA PHE A 94 -7.25 9.81 10.51
C PHE A 94 -6.01 9.29 9.78
N TRP A 95 -6.11 8.12 9.15
CA TRP A 95 -4.98 7.49 8.46
C TRP A 95 -4.53 8.27 7.23
N ARG A 96 -5.48 8.80 6.45
CA ARG A 96 -5.24 9.54 5.21
C ARG A 96 -4.37 10.78 5.39
N LYS A 97 -4.35 11.32 6.60
CA LYS A 97 -3.42 12.35 7.06
C LYS A 97 -2.14 11.65 7.49
N PHE A 98 -1.23 11.41 6.55
CA PHE A 98 -0.03 10.59 6.80
C PHE A 98 0.89 11.16 7.90
N ASP A 99 0.83 12.47 8.17
CA ASP A 99 1.48 13.12 9.31
C ASP A 99 0.98 12.61 10.68
N ASN A 100 -0.14 11.88 10.73
CA ASN A 100 -0.59 11.17 11.92
C ASN A 100 0.12 9.82 12.16
N LEU A 101 0.71 9.20 11.13
CA LEU A 101 1.30 7.86 11.25
C LEU A 101 2.39 7.76 12.34
N PRO A 102 3.32 8.73 12.47
CA PRO A 102 4.32 8.71 13.54
C PRO A 102 3.74 8.70 14.96
N LYS A 103 2.47 9.09 15.14
CA LYS A 103 1.81 9.08 16.46
C LYS A 103 1.61 7.67 17.01
N PHE A 104 1.51 6.66 16.14
CA PHE A 104 1.28 5.28 16.54
C PHE A 104 2.24 4.27 15.89
N MET A 105 2.88 4.63 14.78
CA MET A 105 3.91 3.83 14.11
C MET A 105 5.31 4.19 14.64
N ARG A 106 5.81 3.46 15.64
CA ARG A 106 7.10 3.81 16.29
C ARG A 106 8.31 3.69 15.37
N HIS A 107 8.21 2.88 14.33
CA HIS A 107 9.28 2.72 13.34
C HIS A 107 9.33 3.91 12.36
N VAL A 108 8.24 4.67 12.22
CA VAL A 108 8.18 5.88 11.40
C VAL A 108 8.51 7.09 12.29
N LYS A 109 9.60 7.77 11.97
CA LYS A 109 10.07 8.96 12.68
C LYS A 109 9.27 10.20 12.30
N SER A 110 9.03 10.40 11.01
CA SER A 110 8.21 11.52 10.50
C SER A 110 7.65 11.22 9.12
N VAL A 111 6.50 11.81 8.82
CA VAL A 111 5.98 11.90 7.45
C VAL A 111 5.65 13.35 7.16
N GLN A 112 6.24 13.90 6.10
CA GLN A 112 6.03 15.27 5.65
C GLN A 112 5.18 15.21 4.38
N VAL A 113 3.92 15.62 4.48
CA VAL A 113 3.01 15.68 3.33
C VAL A 113 3.40 16.85 2.45
N GLN A 114 3.74 16.59 1.19
CA GLN A 114 4.16 17.60 0.22
C GLN A 114 2.95 18.17 -0.53
N ASP A 115 2.02 17.28 -0.92
CA ASP A 115 0.74 17.62 -1.54
C ASP A 115 -0.31 16.54 -1.26
N ASP A 116 -1.42 16.53 -1.99
CA ASP A 116 -2.52 15.58 -1.78
C ASP A 116 -2.12 14.11 -1.96
N GLN A 117 -1.08 13.80 -2.74
CA GLN A 117 -0.65 12.43 -3.06
C GLN A 117 0.80 12.13 -2.65
N HIS A 118 1.67 13.13 -2.57
CA HIS A 118 3.10 12.95 -2.32
C HIS A 118 3.48 13.25 -0.88
N SER A 119 4.40 12.47 -0.35
CA SER A 119 4.89 12.61 1.02
C SER A 119 6.33 12.09 1.16
N HIS A 120 7.10 12.75 2.01
CA HIS A 120 8.46 12.32 2.37
C HIS A 120 8.45 11.60 3.72
N TRP A 121 8.95 10.37 3.76
CA TRP A 121 8.93 9.49 4.92
C TRP A 121 10.33 9.32 5.48
N VAL A 122 10.43 9.33 6.80
CA VAL A 122 11.66 9.06 7.54
C VAL A 122 11.37 7.94 8.53
N ALA A 123 12.06 6.82 8.43
CA ALA A 123 12.00 5.72 9.38
C ALA A 123 13.26 5.66 10.25
N ASN A 124 13.09 5.16 11.47
CA ASN A 124 14.22 4.87 12.35
C ASN A 124 15.06 3.74 11.76
N ALA A 125 16.37 3.79 11.94
CA ALA A 125 17.31 2.72 11.65
C ALA A 125 18.27 2.54 12.85
N PRO A 126 18.98 1.41 12.97
CA PRO A 126 19.90 1.18 14.07
C PRO A 126 21.00 2.24 14.15
N LEU A 127 21.60 2.39 15.35
CA LEU A 127 22.70 3.33 15.61
C LEU A 127 22.31 4.81 15.38
N ASP A 128 21.08 5.17 15.75
CA ASP A 128 20.51 6.51 15.61
C ASP A 128 20.48 7.05 14.15
N GLN A 129 20.52 6.13 13.17
CA GLN A 129 20.40 6.45 11.75
C GLN A 129 18.94 6.56 11.32
N SER A 130 18.71 7.10 10.12
CA SER A 130 17.41 7.10 9.45
C SER A 130 17.50 6.53 8.04
N ILE A 131 16.37 6.02 7.57
CA ILE A 131 16.13 5.67 6.17
C ILE A 131 15.01 6.58 5.67
N GLU A 132 15.16 7.11 4.47
CA GLU A 132 14.29 8.15 3.92
C GLU A 132 13.84 7.78 2.52
N TRP A 133 12.59 8.07 2.19
CA TRP A 133 12.05 7.87 0.86
C TRP A 133 10.86 8.79 0.60
N ASP A 134 10.64 9.13 -0.67
CA ASP A 134 9.41 9.77 -1.10
C ASP A 134 8.39 8.69 -1.50
N ALA A 135 7.13 8.93 -1.15
CA ALA A 135 6.00 8.03 -1.40
C ALA A 135 4.85 8.77 -2.07
N VAL A 136 4.17 8.07 -2.97
CA VAL A 136 2.99 8.51 -3.71
C VAL A 136 1.80 7.61 -3.40
N ILE A 137 0.64 8.21 -3.15
CA ILE A 137 -0.64 7.50 -3.04
C ILE A 137 -1.09 7.09 -4.44
N VAL A 138 -1.27 5.80 -4.65
CA VAL A 138 -1.66 5.20 -5.95
C VAL A 138 -3.13 4.81 -6.02
N ASP A 139 -3.78 4.58 -4.89
CA ASP A 139 -5.24 4.38 -4.82
C ASP A 139 -5.76 5.00 -3.52
N ASP A 140 -6.83 5.77 -3.64
CA ASP A 140 -7.45 6.51 -2.54
C ASP A 140 -8.97 6.36 -2.62
N GLN A 141 -9.50 5.40 -1.88
CA GLN A 141 -10.94 5.12 -1.84
C GLN A 141 -11.49 5.48 -0.46
N PRO A 142 -12.28 6.57 -0.36
CA PRO A 142 -12.89 7.01 0.89
C PRO A 142 -13.52 5.86 1.67
N ASP A 143 -13.17 5.80 2.96
CA ASP A 143 -13.65 4.86 3.96
C ASP A 143 -13.34 3.37 3.67
N ARG A 144 -12.51 3.08 2.66
CA ARG A 144 -12.28 1.71 2.18
C ARG A 144 -10.82 1.33 2.04
N LEU A 145 -10.01 2.16 1.36
CA LEU A 145 -8.65 1.78 0.97
C LEU A 145 -7.78 3.01 0.80
N ILE A 146 -6.54 2.93 1.27
CA ILE A 146 -5.45 3.81 0.86
C ILE A 146 -4.29 2.91 0.49
N ALA A 147 -3.74 3.07 -0.71
CA ALA A 147 -2.57 2.36 -1.19
C ALA A 147 -1.49 3.36 -1.61
N TRP A 148 -0.24 3.03 -1.32
CA TRP A 148 0.91 3.86 -1.61
C TRP A 148 2.11 3.04 -2.06
N THR A 149 3.05 3.72 -2.72
CA THR A 149 4.35 3.18 -3.11
C THR A 149 5.41 4.26 -3.04
N SER A 150 6.66 3.88 -2.83
CA SER A 150 7.80 4.77 -3.02
C SER A 150 7.91 5.22 -4.49
N THR A 151 8.52 6.38 -4.71
CA THR A 151 8.85 6.87 -6.05
C THR A 151 9.93 6.00 -6.71
N ASP A 152 10.05 6.09 -8.04
CA ASP A 152 11.00 5.26 -8.82
C ASP A 152 12.48 5.51 -8.49
N ASP A 153 12.79 6.70 -7.99
CA ASP A 153 14.12 7.15 -7.61
C ASP A 153 14.44 6.93 -6.13
N ALA A 154 13.50 6.37 -5.35
CA ALA A 154 13.72 6.09 -3.94
C ALA A 154 14.78 5.00 -3.74
N GLU A 155 15.68 5.23 -2.78
CA GLU A 155 16.71 4.25 -2.40
C GLU A 155 16.12 2.98 -1.76
N VAL A 156 14.90 3.08 -1.23
CA VAL A 156 14.14 1.98 -0.63
C VAL A 156 12.81 1.82 -1.33
N ASN A 157 12.64 0.68 -1.98
CA ASN A 157 11.37 0.26 -2.53
C ASN A 157 10.44 -0.17 -1.39
N HIS A 158 9.49 0.70 -1.07
CA HIS A 158 8.47 0.49 -0.05
C HIS A 158 7.08 0.59 -0.68
N SER A 159 6.20 -0.35 -0.39
CA SER A 159 4.81 -0.24 -0.81
C SER A 159 3.87 -0.81 0.23
N GLY A 160 2.63 -0.38 0.21
CA GLY A 160 1.65 -0.87 1.15
C GLY A 160 0.25 -0.39 0.89
N PHE A 161 -0.67 -0.96 1.65
CA PHE A 161 -2.04 -0.47 1.71
C PHE A 161 -2.63 -0.66 3.10
N VAL A 162 -3.60 0.20 3.43
CA VAL A 162 -4.52 0.02 4.53
C VAL A 162 -5.94 -0.12 3.99
N ARG A 163 -6.66 -1.12 4.46
CA ARG A 163 -8.05 -1.39 4.08
C ARG A 163 -8.95 -1.37 5.29
N PHE A 164 -10.08 -0.69 5.16
CA PHE A 164 -11.09 -0.52 6.18
C PHE A 164 -12.34 -1.31 5.78
N GLN A 165 -12.76 -2.25 6.62
CA GLN A 165 -13.95 -3.06 6.37
C GLN A 165 -14.81 -3.12 7.62
N ARG A 166 -16.12 -2.95 7.50
CA ARG A 166 -17.03 -3.10 8.64
C ARG A 166 -16.88 -4.50 9.25
N ALA A 167 -16.63 -4.55 10.56
CA ALA A 167 -16.53 -5.79 11.31
C ALA A 167 -17.92 -6.42 11.53
N THR A 168 -17.95 -7.74 11.70
CA THR A 168 -19.17 -8.46 12.05
C THR A 168 -19.60 -8.18 13.50
N GLY A 169 -20.92 -8.19 13.73
CA GLY A 169 -21.50 -8.03 15.06
C GLY A 169 -21.32 -6.63 15.67
N ASP A 170 -21.32 -5.59 14.83
CA ASP A 170 -21.18 -4.18 15.23
C ASP A 170 -19.95 -3.86 16.10
N ARG A 171 -18.86 -4.62 15.91
CA ARG A 171 -17.59 -4.43 16.62
C ARG A 171 -16.73 -3.29 16.06
N GLY A 172 -17.29 -2.46 15.18
CA GLY A 172 -16.60 -1.38 14.47
C GLY A 172 -16.03 -1.81 13.12
N THR A 173 -14.74 -1.62 12.92
CA THR A 173 -14.06 -1.76 11.62
C THR A 173 -12.82 -2.64 11.74
N GLU A 174 -12.69 -3.63 10.87
CA GLU A 174 -11.45 -4.37 10.61
C GLU A 174 -10.52 -3.51 9.76
N VAL A 175 -9.38 -3.15 10.34
CA VAL A 175 -8.29 -2.45 9.68
C VAL A 175 -7.23 -3.48 9.31
N LYS A 176 -7.06 -3.75 8.02
CA LYS A 176 -6.01 -4.60 7.48
C LYS A 176 -4.90 -3.73 6.91
N VAL A 177 -3.67 -3.97 7.31
CA VAL A 177 -2.47 -3.35 6.74
C VAL A 177 -1.60 -4.43 6.10
N VAL A 178 -1.15 -4.14 4.89
CA VAL A 178 -0.12 -4.92 4.22
C VAL A 178 0.99 -3.96 3.81
N MET A 179 2.23 -4.32 4.11
CA MET A 179 3.41 -3.56 3.69
C MET A 179 4.46 -4.51 3.15
N GLU A 180 5.12 -4.10 2.09
CA GLU A 180 6.26 -4.78 1.48
C GLU A 180 7.46 -3.84 1.49
N TYR A 181 8.60 -4.37 1.93
CA TYR A 181 9.91 -3.74 1.84
C TYR A 181 10.78 -4.62 0.96
N GLU A 182 11.22 -4.10 -0.18
CA GLU A 182 12.29 -4.77 -0.93
C GLU A 182 13.62 -4.40 -0.26
N LEU A 183 14.48 -5.39 -0.02
CA LEU A 183 15.79 -5.18 0.59
C LEU A 183 16.84 -4.97 -0.51
N PRO A 184 17.12 -3.74 -0.95
CA PRO A 184 18.22 -3.51 -1.88
C PRO A 184 19.52 -3.96 -1.22
N GLY A 185 20.35 -4.69 -1.97
CA GLY A 185 21.59 -5.27 -1.44
C GLY A 185 22.52 -4.25 -0.78
N GLY A 186 23.45 -4.72 0.05
CA GLY A 186 24.45 -3.87 0.71
C GLY A 186 23.98 -3.29 2.05
N ALA A 187 24.41 -2.06 2.35
CA ALA A 187 24.21 -1.45 3.67
C ALA A 187 22.74 -1.19 4.01
N VAL A 188 21.90 -0.90 3.01
CA VAL A 188 20.46 -0.64 3.17
C VAL A 188 19.71 -1.91 3.57
N ALA A 189 19.93 -3.06 2.89
CA ALA A 189 19.39 -4.35 3.32
C ALA A 189 19.79 -4.68 4.77
N ALA A 190 21.04 -4.42 5.16
CA ALA A 190 21.51 -4.66 6.52
C ALA A 190 20.83 -3.75 7.55
N ALA A 191 20.54 -2.48 7.19
CA ALA A 191 19.83 -1.54 8.05
C ALA A 191 18.36 -1.93 8.23
N ILE A 192 17.65 -2.28 7.15
CA ILE A 192 16.25 -2.74 7.21
C ILE A 192 16.13 -4.07 7.97
N ALA A 193 17.02 -5.03 7.71
CA ALA A 193 17.05 -6.30 8.45
C ALA A 193 17.25 -6.09 9.96
N LYS A 194 18.05 -5.10 10.36
CA LYS A 194 18.23 -4.75 11.77
C LYS A 194 17.09 -3.90 12.34
N LEU A 195 16.41 -3.09 11.53
CA LEU A 195 15.23 -2.30 11.94
C LEU A 195 14.09 -3.22 12.36
N PHE A 196 13.80 -4.22 11.53
CA PHE A 196 12.75 -5.20 11.81
C PHE A 196 13.21 -6.35 12.70
N GLY A 197 14.52 -6.56 12.82
CA GLY A 197 15.09 -7.71 13.51
C GLY A 197 14.58 -9.03 12.92
N GLU A 198 14.29 -10.00 13.79
CA GLU A 198 13.74 -11.30 13.38
C GLU A 198 12.21 -11.27 13.19
N GLU A 199 11.50 -10.22 13.63
CA GLU A 199 10.04 -10.19 13.68
C GLU A 199 9.38 -8.89 13.17
N PRO A 200 9.54 -8.53 11.87
CA PRO A 200 8.84 -7.40 11.23
C PRO A 200 7.32 -7.40 11.48
N GLU A 201 6.74 -8.60 11.52
CA GLU A 201 5.34 -8.82 11.80
C GLU A 201 4.90 -8.31 13.18
N GLN A 202 5.74 -8.48 14.21
CA GLN A 202 5.41 -8.08 15.57
C GLN A 202 5.34 -6.56 15.68
N GLN A 203 6.31 -5.85 15.09
CA GLN A 203 6.37 -4.39 15.11
C GLN A 203 5.10 -3.75 14.55
N ILE A 204 4.64 -4.20 13.37
CA ILE A 204 3.41 -3.70 12.75
C ILE A 204 2.16 -4.10 13.55
N GLY A 205 2.17 -5.28 14.18
CA GLY A 205 1.11 -5.68 15.11
C GLY A 205 1.01 -4.73 16.31
N ASP A 206 2.14 -4.30 16.85
CA ASP A 206 2.20 -3.35 17.96
C ASP A 206 1.77 -1.95 17.53
N ASP A 207 2.15 -1.50 16.33
CA ASP A 207 1.71 -0.23 15.76
C ASP A 207 0.18 -0.20 15.59
N LEU A 208 -0.41 -1.28 15.06
CA LEU A 208 -1.86 -1.41 14.94
C LEU A 208 -2.57 -1.48 16.30
N SER A 209 -1.93 -2.06 17.30
CA SER A 209 -2.46 -2.06 18.67
C SER A 209 -2.46 -0.65 19.27
N ARG A 210 -1.40 0.13 19.05
CA ARG A 210 -1.36 1.56 19.44
C ARG A 210 -2.39 2.37 18.69
N PHE A 211 -2.58 2.11 17.39
CA PHE A 211 -3.60 2.78 16.59
C PHE A 211 -5.01 2.51 17.15
N LYS A 212 -5.30 1.24 17.48
CA LYS A 212 -6.56 0.88 18.12
C LYS A 212 -6.77 1.65 19.42
N GLN A 213 -5.78 1.68 20.32
CA GLN A 213 -5.87 2.42 21.58
C GLN A 213 -6.13 3.91 21.33
N LEU A 214 -5.30 4.54 20.49
CA LEU A 214 -5.43 5.96 20.16
C LEU A 214 -6.82 6.31 19.62
N MET A 215 -7.39 5.49 18.73
CA MET A 215 -8.69 5.75 18.14
C MET A 215 -9.86 5.45 19.09
N GLU A 216 -9.72 4.45 19.98
CA GLU A 216 -10.79 4.04 20.90
C GLU A 216 -10.84 4.87 22.18
N THR A 217 -9.70 5.33 22.68
CA THR A 217 -9.59 6.00 23.98
C THR A 217 -8.99 7.40 23.91
N GLY A 218 -8.37 7.76 22.78
CA GLY A 218 -7.62 9.02 22.65
C GLY A 218 -6.21 8.95 23.25
N GLU A 219 -5.80 7.82 23.82
CA GLU A 219 -4.54 7.63 24.53
C GLU A 219 -3.84 6.36 24.02
N ILE A 220 -2.51 6.35 24.07
CA ILE A 220 -1.70 5.13 23.86
C ILE A 220 -1.16 4.72 25.22
N ALA A 221 -1.48 3.50 25.67
CA ALA A 221 -0.99 3.01 26.95
C ALA A 221 0.54 2.85 26.89
N THR A 222 1.26 3.60 27.73
CA THR A 222 2.72 3.55 27.84
C THR A 222 3.12 2.93 29.18
N THR A 223 4.15 2.08 29.18
CA THR A 223 4.81 1.60 30.40
C THR A 223 5.93 2.52 30.89
N ASP A 224 6.29 3.55 30.12
CA ASP A 224 7.25 4.58 30.51
C ASP A 224 6.75 5.33 31.75
N GLY A 225 7.42 5.12 32.89
CA GLY A 225 7.09 5.75 34.17
C GLY A 225 6.39 4.84 35.19
N GLN A 226 6.11 3.56 34.89
CA GLN A 226 5.67 2.65 35.95
C GLN A 226 6.85 2.32 36.89
N PRO A 227 6.78 2.64 38.20
CA PRO A 227 7.78 2.17 39.14
C PRO A 227 7.72 0.64 39.13
N LYS A 228 8.83 -0.01 38.78
CA LYS A 228 9.00 -1.42 39.08
C LYS A 228 8.96 -1.50 40.60
N GLY A 229 7.91 -2.14 41.14
CA GLY A 229 7.79 -2.36 42.58
C GLY A 229 9.11 -2.92 43.09
N ALA A 230 9.69 -2.22 44.08
CA ALA A 230 10.87 -2.66 44.80
C ALA A 230 10.56 -3.86 45.68
#